data_AF-A0A7J4S3Z0-F1
#
_entry.id   AF-A0A7J4S3Z0-F1
#
_cell.length_a   1.000
_cell.length_b   1.000
_cell.length_c   1.000
_cell.angle_alpha   90.00
_cell.angle_beta   90.00
_cell.angle_gamma   90.00
#
_symmetry.space_group_name_H-M   'P 1'
#
loop_
_entity.id
_entity.type
_entity.pdbx_description
1 polymer ?
#
loop_
_entity_poly.entity_id
_entity_poly.type
_entity_poly.pdbx_seq_one_letter_code
_entity_poly.pdbx_strand_id
1 'polypeptide(L)' 'MLAERKPEWLRVRAPSGDRYGHLKGLLRGLDLHTVCEEAHCPNVGE' A
#
# COMPACT_ATOMS: atom_id res chain seq x y z
N MET A 1 -17.30 -16.41 -1.74
CA MET A 1 -16.10 -17.24 -1.95
C MET A 1 -15.10 -16.84 -0.88
N LEU A 2 -14.73 -17.76 0.02
CA LEU A 2 -13.67 -17.48 0.99
C LEU A 2 -12.34 -17.68 0.26
N ALA A 3 -11.58 -16.60 0.05
CA ALA A 3 -10.25 -16.70 -0.54
C ALA A 3 -9.36 -17.53 0.40
N GLU A 4 -8.68 -18.53 -0.14
CA GLU A 4 -7.69 -19.30 0.62
C GLU A 4 -6.63 -18.37 1.21
N ARG A 5 -6.23 -18.65 2.45
CA ARG A 5 -5.29 -17.80 3.18
C ARG A 5 -3.94 -17.84 2.48
N LYS A 6 -3.38 -16.67 2.17
CA LYS A 6 -2.04 -16.55 1.56
C LYS A 6 -0.98 -17.25 2.43
N PRO A 7 0.01 -17.94 1.83
CA PRO A 7 1.15 -18.52 2.55
C PRO A 7 1.94 -17.47 3.32
N GLU A 8 2.60 -17.89 4.41
CA GLU A 8 3.39 -17.02 5.29
C GLU A 8 4.40 -16.13 4.55
N TRP A 9 5.14 -16.71 3.60
CA TRP A 9 6.19 -16.03 2.84
C TRP A 9 5.68 -14.97 1.86
N LEU A 10 4.38 -14.94 1.56
CA LEU A 10 3.76 -13.97 0.65
C LEU A 10 3.08 -12.81 1.41
N ARG A 11 3.12 -12.82 2.74
CA ARG A 11 2.49 -11.78 3.58
C ARG A 11 3.50 -10.72 3.98
N VAL A 12 3.06 -9.48 3.91
CA VAL A 12 3.82 -8.30 4.35
C VAL A 12 3.04 -7.56 5.43
N ARG A 13 3.74 -6.73 6.21
CA ARG A 13 3.08 -5.84 7.18
C ARG A 13 2.45 -4.68 6.43
N ALA A 14 1.33 -4.17 6.96
CA ALA A 14 0.76 -2.96 6.45
C ALA A 14 1.78 -1.81 6.53
N PRO A 15 1.81 -0.90 5.53
CA PRO A 15 2.71 0.23 5.52
C PRO A 15 2.48 1.09 6.76
N SER A 16 3.57 1.43 7.46
CA SER A 16 3.55 2.23 8.67
C SER A 16 4.72 3.22 8.66
N GLY A 17 4.50 4.44 9.15
CA GLY A 17 5.55 5.44 9.34
C GLY A 17 5.27 6.77 8.64
N ASP A 18 5.92 7.80 9.16
CA ASP A 18 5.64 9.20 8.80
C ASP A 18 5.94 9.51 7.33
N ARG A 19 6.97 8.87 6.75
CA ARG A 19 7.35 9.08 5.35
C ARG A 19 6.26 8.65 4.37
N TYR A 20 5.70 7.46 4.56
CA TYR A 20 4.60 6.97 3.74
C TYR A 20 3.35 7.85 3.91
N GLY A 21 3.03 8.25 5.15
CA GLY A 21 1.94 9.16 5.44
C GLY A 21 2.09 10.51 4.72
N HIS A 22 3.29 11.10 4.76
CA HIS A 22 3.60 12.35 4.06
C HIS A 22 3.46 12.21 2.55
N LEU A 23 4.04 11.17 1.94
CA LEU A 23 3.93 10.91 0.51
C LEU A 23 2.47 10.72 0.07
N LYS A 24 1.70 9.93 0.82
CA LYS A 24 0.27 9.71 0.56
C LYS A 24 -0.52 11.01 0.66
N GLY A 25 -0.20 11.87 1.63
CA GLY A 25 -0.79 13.19 1.77
C GLY A 25 -0.48 14.11 0.59
N LEU A 26 0.78 14.13 0.16
CA LEU A 26 1.22 14.90 -1.01
C LEU A 26 0.48 14.48 -2.29
N LEU A 27 0.41 13.16 -2.57
CA LEU A 27 -0.27 12.64 -3.76
C LEU A 27 -1.76 13.04 -3.78
N ARG A 28 -2.44 12.94 -2.63
CA ARG A 28 -3.84 13.36 -2.49
C ARG A 28 -4.03 14.87 -2.63
N GLY A 29 -3.10 15.66 -2.09
CA GLY A 29 -3.13 17.12 -2.22
C GLY A 29 -2.93 17.60 -3.65
N LEU A 30 -2.30 16.80 -4.50
CA LEU A 30 -2.07 17.07 -5.92
C LEU A 30 -3.09 16.38 -6.84
N ASP A 31 -4.09 15.68 -6.30
CA ASP A 31 -5.07 14.90 -7.07
C ASP A 31 -4.41 13.89 -8.04
N LEU A 32 -3.35 13.21 -7.57
CA LEU A 32 -2.60 12.24 -8.37
C LEU A 32 -2.98 10.81 -8.03
N HIS A 33 -3.08 10.00 -9.09
CA HIS A 33 -3.27 8.55 -9.00
C HIS A 33 -1.95 7.82 -9.20
N THR A 34 -1.78 6.70 -8.50
CA THR A 34 -0.60 5.83 -8.67
C THR A 34 -1.03 4.37 -8.75
N VAL A 35 -0.32 3.59 -9.57
CA VAL A 35 -0.56 2.14 -9.65
C VAL A 35 -0.37 1.46 -8.29
N CYS A 36 0.50 1.99 -7.43
CA CYS A 36 0.77 1.41 -6.11
C CYS A 36 -0.49 1.44 -5.21
N GLU A 37 -1.27 2.52 -5.26
CA GLU A 37 -2.52 2.65 -4.50
C GLU A 37 -3.67 1.90 -5.17
N GLU A 38 -3.87 2.08 -6.48
CA GLU A 38 -5.00 1.47 -7.21
C GLU A 38 -4.90 -0.06 -7.25
N ALA A 39 -3.69 -0.60 -7.40
CA ALA A 39 -3.44 -2.05 -7.44
C ALA A 39 -3.27 -2.68 -6.04
N HIS A 40 -3.45 -1.91 -4.96
CA HIS A 40 -3.25 -2.37 -3.59
C HIS A 40 -1.89 -3.06 -3.40
N CYS A 41 -0.83 -2.40 -3.87
CA CYS A 41 0.52 -2.97 -3.91
C CYS A 41 0.99 -3.36 -2.49
N PRO A 42 1.44 -4.61 -2.27
CA PRO A 42 1.94 -5.03 -0.96
C PRO A 42 3.17 -4.22 -0.50
N ASN A 43 3.92 -3.64 -1.43
CA ASN A 43 5.18 -2.94 -1.16
C ASN A 43 5.04 -1.41 -1.08
N VAL A 44 3.82 -0.89 -0.97
CA VAL A 44 3.54 0.56 -1.03
C VAL A 44 4.27 1.40 0.06
N GLY A 45 4.77 0.76 1.11
CA GLY A 45 5.50 1.42 2.21
C GLY A 45 6.95 0.98 2.40
N GLU A 46 7.54 0.24 1.44
CA GLU A 46 9.01 0.11 1.35
C GLU A 46 9.65 1.49 1.07
#